data_AF-A0A7S3AUV1-F1
#
_entry.id   AF-A0A7S3AUV1-F1
#
_cell.length_a   1.000
_cell.length_b   1.000
_cell.length_c   1.000
_cell.angle_alpha   90.00
_cell.angle_beta   90.00
_cell.angle_gamma   90.00
#
_symmetry.space_group_name_H-M   'P 1'
#
loop_
_entity.id
_entity.type
_entity.pdbx_description
1 polymer ?
#
loop_
_entity_poly.entity_id
_entity_poly.type
_entity_poly.pdbx_seq_one_letter_code
_entity_poly.pdbx_strand_id
1 'polypeptide(L)'
;PKQKGLSASAISDTLRRDLADGKYILTGDLTPSIFTDDCHFEDPNNAVDGLAKYRRAVSLLFDPEESSLELLSLRVGGGGTTIEADYLASGTLKLPWRPQISGWSGHV
;
A
#
# COMPACT_ATOMS: atom_id res chain seq x y z
N PRO A 1 -14.28 8.26 -10.63
CA PRO A 1 -14.33 9.65 -10.11
C PRO A 1 -13.73 9.69 -8.70
N LYS A 2 -13.09 10.79 -8.29
CA LYS A 2 -12.53 10.93 -6.92
C LYS A 2 -13.65 11.15 -5.90
N GLN A 3 -13.58 10.45 -4.78
CA GLN A 3 -14.47 10.65 -3.65
C GLN A 3 -14.01 11.89 -2.86
N LYS A 4 -14.97 12.65 -2.33
CA LYS A 4 -14.74 13.87 -1.56
C LYS A 4 -15.58 13.85 -0.28
N GLY A 5 -15.16 14.59 0.73
CA GLY A 5 -15.91 14.74 1.99
C GLY A 5 -15.96 13.47 2.85
N LEU A 6 -15.04 12.52 2.63
CA LEU A 6 -14.92 11.34 3.48
C LEU A 6 -14.32 11.72 4.83
N SER A 7 -14.81 11.08 5.91
CA SER A 7 -14.16 11.17 7.21
C SER A 7 -12.85 10.36 7.21
N ALA A 8 -11.92 10.71 8.10
CA ALA A 8 -10.69 9.95 8.28
C ALA A 8 -10.95 8.47 8.61
N SER A 9 -12.02 8.19 9.38
CA SER A 9 -12.45 6.82 9.68
C SER A 9 -12.88 6.06 8.42
N ALA A 10 -13.65 6.69 7.52
CA ALA A 10 -14.10 6.05 6.28
C ALA A 10 -12.93 5.75 5.32
N ILE A 11 -11.94 6.66 5.27
CA ILE A 11 -10.70 6.44 4.52
C ILE A 11 -9.91 5.28 5.16
N SER A 12 -9.77 5.29 6.49
CA SER A 12 -9.11 4.22 7.26
C SER A 12 -9.74 2.85 7.01
N ASP A 13 -11.08 2.74 6.99
CA ASP A 13 -11.78 1.47 6.73
C ASP A 13 -11.60 0.98 5.28
N THR A 14 -11.37 1.90 4.35
CA THR A 14 -11.01 1.56 2.97
C THR A 14 -9.57 1.06 2.90
N LEU A 15 -8.63 1.79 3.48
CA LEU A 15 -7.22 1.40 3.52
C LEU A 15 -6.98 0.09 4.27
N ARG A 16 -7.78 -0.19 5.32
CA ARG A 16 -7.72 -1.48 6.02
C ARG A 16 -8.00 -2.65 5.09
N ARG A 17 -9.02 -2.55 4.23
CA ARG A 17 -9.33 -3.59 3.24
C ARG A 17 -8.27 -3.65 2.14
N ASP A 18 -7.85 -2.50 1.62
CA ASP A 18 -6.81 -2.44 0.59
C ASP A 18 -5.48 -3.05 1.08
N LEU A 19 -5.13 -2.91 2.37
CA LEU A 19 -3.93 -3.52 2.95
C LEU A 19 -4.14 -4.99 3.33
N ALA A 20 -5.15 -5.30 4.14
CA ALA A 20 -5.33 -6.64 4.69
C ALA A 20 -5.76 -7.66 3.62
N ASP A 21 -6.67 -7.27 2.73
CA ASP A 21 -7.21 -8.18 1.71
C ASP A 21 -6.48 -7.97 0.38
N GLY A 22 -6.35 -6.70 -0.04
CA GLY A 22 -5.76 -6.33 -1.33
C GLY A 22 -4.24 -6.36 -1.36
N LYS A 23 -3.58 -6.30 -0.20
CA LYS A 23 -2.11 -6.19 -0.05
C LYS A 23 -1.54 -5.12 -0.98
N TYR A 24 -2.17 -3.95 -1.05
CA TYR A 24 -1.97 -3.02 -2.16
C TYR A 24 -0.53 -2.55 -2.38
N ILE A 25 0.30 -2.55 -1.33
CA ILE A 25 1.73 -2.20 -1.43
C ILE A 25 2.55 -3.28 -2.15
N LEU A 26 1.99 -4.47 -2.33
CA LEU A 26 2.56 -5.60 -3.08
C LEU A 26 1.82 -5.87 -4.40
N THR A 27 0.54 -5.52 -4.51
CA THR A 27 -0.28 -5.81 -5.70
C THR A 27 -0.50 -4.59 -6.61
N GLY A 28 -0.41 -3.38 -6.06
CA GLY A 28 -0.85 -2.15 -6.71
C GLY A 28 -2.38 -1.99 -6.74
N ASP A 29 -3.12 -2.89 -6.10
CA ASP A 29 -4.59 -2.90 -6.06
C ASP A 29 -5.12 -2.14 -4.84
N LEU A 30 -5.05 -0.81 -4.92
CA LEU A 30 -5.63 0.12 -3.95
C LEU A 30 -6.84 0.82 -4.54
N THR A 31 -7.74 1.30 -3.68
CA THR A 31 -8.94 2.06 -4.05
C THR A 31 -8.56 3.45 -4.59
N PRO A 32 -8.59 3.71 -5.91
CA PRO A 32 -7.99 4.92 -6.49
C PRO A 32 -8.79 6.20 -6.22
N SER A 33 -10.04 6.06 -5.78
CA SER A 33 -10.96 7.20 -5.57
C SER A 33 -10.63 8.01 -4.32
N ILE A 34 -9.88 7.45 -3.36
CA ILE A 34 -9.51 8.12 -2.11
C ILE A 34 -8.13 8.81 -2.15
N PHE A 35 -7.38 8.66 -3.25
CA PHE A 35 -6.06 9.28 -3.46
C PHE A 35 -6.14 10.42 -4.48
N THR A 36 -5.29 11.44 -4.37
CA THR A 36 -5.08 12.38 -5.49
C THR A 36 -4.29 11.70 -6.61
N ASP A 37 -4.41 12.18 -7.85
CA ASP A 37 -3.70 11.53 -8.98
C ASP A 37 -2.19 11.80 -8.96
N ASP A 38 -1.78 12.89 -8.31
CA ASP A 38 -0.42 13.39 -8.13
C ASP A 38 0.17 13.03 -6.76
N CYS A 39 -0.41 12.06 -6.04
CA CYS A 39 0.09 11.67 -4.73
C CYS A 39 1.51 11.09 -4.80
N HIS A 40 2.26 11.27 -3.72
CA HIS A 40 3.63 10.82 -3.56
C HIS A 40 3.66 9.55 -2.71
N PHE A 41 4.38 8.53 -3.18
CA PHE A 41 4.65 7.30 -2.43
C PHE A 41 6.15 7.22 -2.16
N GLU A 42 6.53 7.00 -0.90
CA GLU A 42 7.93 6.95 -0.49
C GLU A 42 8.17 5.72 0.39
N ASP A 43 9.25 5.00 0.10
CA ASP A 43 9.82 3.95 0.93
C ASP A 43 11.33 4.22 1.12
N PRO A 44 12.03 3.53 2.04
CA PRO A 44 13.45 3.79 2.31
C PRO A 44 14.40 3.68 1.10
N ASN A 45 13.99 3.02 0.02
CA ASN A 45 14.79 2.74 -1.17
C ASN A 45 14.29 3.49 -2.41
N ASN A 46 13.03 3.95 -2.45
CA ASN A 46 12.44 4.51 -3.65
C ASN A 46 11.31 5.52 -3.37
N ALA A 47 11.09 6.41 -4.34
CA ALA A 47 9.99 7.36 -4.33
C ALA A 47 9.29 7.38 -5.69
N VAL A 48 7.95 7.43 -5.68
CA VAL A 48 7.12 7.41 -6.88
C VAL A 48 6.07 8.51 -6.80
N ASP A 49 6.21 9.49 -7.69
CA ASP A 49 5.16 10.48 -7.94
C ASP A 49 4.10 9.93 -8.91
N GLY A 50 2.84 10.01 -8.48
CA GLY A 50 1.67 9.73 -9.30
C GLY A 50 1.05 8.36 -9.05
N LEU A 51 -0.25 8.37 -8.79
CA LEU A 51 -1.05 7.19 -8.45
C LEU A 51 -0.98 6.10 -9.52
N ALA A 52 -1.13 6.48 -10.80
CA ALA A 52 -1.09 5.53 -11.90
C ALA A 52 0.29 4.85 -12.04
N LYS A 53 1.37 5.62 -11.82
CA LYS A 53 2.75 5.13 -11.90
C LYS A 53 3.03 4.13 -10.78
N TYR A 54 2.65 4.48 -9.54
CA TYR A 54 2.80 3.60 -8.39
C TYR A 54 2.08 2.27 -8.59
N ARG A 55 0.78 2.29 -8.90
CA ARG A 55 -0.03 1.08 -9.10
C ARG A 55 0.56 0.18 -10.18
N ARG A 56 1.00 0.76 -11.30
CA ARG A 56 1.64 0.01 -12.38
C ARG A 56 2.97 -0.60 -11.94
N ALA A 57 3.84 0.17 -11.29
CA ALA A 57 5.14 -0.31 -10.83
C ALA A 57 5.00 -1.51 -9.88
N VAL A 58 4.16 -1.38 -8.85
CA VAL A 58 3.96 -2.45 -7.86
C VAL A 58 3.36 -3.70 -8.49
N SER A 59 2.35 -3.57 -9.38
CA SER A 59 1.71 -4.71 -10.05
C SER A 59 2.67 -5.58 -10.88
N LEU A 60 3.78 -4.98 -11.34
CA LEU A 60 4.81 -5.66 -12.11
C LEU A 60 5.96 -6.20 -11.24
N LEU A 61 6.08 -5.74 -9.99
CA LEU A 61 7.23 -5.99 -9.15
C LEU A 61 7.10 -7.30 -8.36
N PHE A 62 6.03 -7.45 -7.58
CA PHE A 62 5.83 -8.59 -6.70
C PHE A 62 4.89 -9.64 -7.29
N ASP A 63 5.16 -10.90 -6.95
CA ASP A 63 4.27 -12.02 -7.19
C ASP A 63 3.21 -12.11 -6.09
N PRO A 64 1.91 -11.87 -6.38
CA PRO A 64 0.87 -11.84 -5.35
C PRO A 64 0.59 -13.21 -4.72
N GLU A 65 0.92 -14.31 -5.41
CA GLU A 65 0.70 -15.67 -4.89
C GLU A 65 1.78 -16.09 -3.91
N GLU A 66 3.00 -15.56 -4.09
CA GLU A 66 4.17 -15.86 -3.25
C GLU A 66 4.60 -14.67 -2.36
N SER A 67 3.72 -13.69 -2.19
CA SER A 67 3.94 -12.54 -1.31
C SER A 67 2.83 -12.39 -0.26
N SER A 68 3.23 -11.99 0.94
CA SER A 68 2.36 -11.89 2.09
C SER A 68 2.45 -10.50 2.72
N LEU A 69 1.33 -10.07 3.27
CA LEU A 69 1.23 -8.87 4.09
C LEU A 69 0.26 -9.19 5.23
N GLU A 70 0.72 -8.98 6.45
CA GLU A 70 -0.08 -9.04 7.66
C GLU A 70 -0.20 -7.62 8.22
N LEU A 71 -1.43 -7.11 8.28
CA LEU A 71 -1.72 -5.81 8.87
C LEU A 71 -1.80 -5.97 10.39
N LEU A 72 -0.83 -5.39 11.11
CA LEU A 72 -0.75 -5.49 12.56
C LEU A 72 -1.58 -4.39 13.23
N SER A 73 -1.52 -3.18 12.69
CA SER A 73 -2.23 -2.03 13.24
C SER A 73 -2.64 -1.06 12.12
N LEU A 74 -3.78 -0.40 12.29
CA LEU A 74 -4.17 0.75 11.45
C LEU A 74 -4.98 1.72 12.29
N ARG A 75 -4.50 2.96 12.41
CA ARG A 75 -5.09 3.99 13.28
C ARG A 75 -5.14 5.34 12.60
N VAL A 76 -6.15 6.13 12.97
CA VAL A 76 -6.22 7.55 12.60
C VAL A 76 -5.40 8.34 13.62
N GLY A 77 -4.40 9.08 13.13
CA GLY A 77 -3.50 9.91 13.92
C GLY A 77 -3.65 11.41 13.59
N GLY A 78 -2.72 12.22 14.11
CA GLY A 78 -2.57 13.63 13.71
C GLY A 78 -3.81 14.51 13.93
N GLY A 79 -4.68 14.18 14.88
CA GLY A 79 -5.95 14.89 15.05
C GLY A 79 -6.95 14.68 13.91
N GLY A 80 -6.84 13.55 13.18
CA GLY A 80 -7.73 13.20 12.07
C GLY A 80 -7.15 13.47 10.68
N THR A 81 -5.88 13.86 10.58
CA THR A 81 -5.24 14.20 9.30
C THR A 81 -4.27 13.14 8.78
N THR A 82 -3.90 12.15 9.61
CA THR A 82 -3.02 11.05 9.21
C THR A 82 -3.69 9.71 9.47
N ILE A 83 -3.31 8.72 8.67
CA ILE A 83 -3.65 7.32 8.90
C ILE A 83 -2.31 6.59 8.93
N GLU A 84 -2.04 5.91 10.03
CA GLU A 84 -0.80 5.19 10.27
C GLU A 84 -1.09 3.69 10.29
N ALA A 85 -0.21 2.89 9.69
CA ALA A 85 -0.31 1.44 9.68
C ALA A 85 1.03 0.77 9.98
N ASP A 86 0.97 -0.26 10.81
CA ASP A 86 2.08 -1.19 11.05
C ASP A 86 1.78 -2.52 10.36
N TYR A 87 2.76 -3.08 9.67
CA TYR A 87 2.59 -4.35 8.96
C TYR A 87 3.86 -5.20 8.96
N LEU A 88 3.68 -6.50 8.74
CA LEU A 88 4.74 -7.44 8.40
C LEU A 88 4.52 -7.90 6.96
N ALA A 89 5.53 -7.75 6.11
CA ALA A 89 5.45 -8.16 4.71
C ALA A 89 6.60 -9.08 4.33
N SER A 90 6.36 -9.94 3.35
CA SER A 90 7.39 -10.73 2.67
C SER A 90 7.00 -10.86 1.20
N GLY A 91 7.93 -11.12 0.30
CA GLY A 91 7.55 -11.25 -1.09
C GLY A 91 8.59 -11.82 -2.02
N THR A 92 8.10 -12.29 -3.16
CA THR A 92 8.91 -12.78 -4.26
C THR A 92 8.79 -11.83 -5.44
N LEU A 93 9.91 -11.41 -6.02
CA LEU A 93 9.89 -10.51 -7.18
C LEU A 93 9.67 -11.28 -8.48
N LYS A 94 8.96 -10.66 -9.43
CA LYS A 94 8.72 -11.15 -10.81
C LYS A 94 9.94 -10.96 -11.72
N LEU A 95 11.12 -11.39 -11.27
CA LEU A 95 12.36 -11.40 -12.05
C LEU A 95 12.71 -12.85 -12.46
N PRO A 96 13.50 -13.07 -13.53
CA PRO A 96 13.79 -14.43 -14.03
C PRO A 96 14.37 -15.40 -12.99
N TRP A 97 15.12 -14.88 -12.01
CA TRP A 97 15.71 -15.67 -10.92
C TRP A 97 14.89 -15.67 -9.63
N ARG A 98 13.67 -15.10 -9.65
CA ARG A 98 12.67 -15.06 -8.56
C ARG A 98 13.28 -14.79 -7.16
N PRO A 99 13.93 -13.64 -6.95
CA PRO A 99 14.53 -13.34 -5.65
C PRO A 99 13.42 -13.21 -4.58
N GLN A 100 13.69 -13.80 -3.43
CA GLN A 100 12.82 -13.76 -2.27
C GLN A 100 13.31 -12.70 -1.30
N ILE A 101 12.39 -11.87 -0.83
CA ILE A 101 12.59 -10.86 0.20
C ILE A 101 12.08 -11.46 1.51
N SER A 102 13.00 -11.65 2.46
CA SER A 102 12.68 -12.11 3.81
C SER A 102 11.73 -11.14 4.50
N GLY A 103 10.96 -11.64 5.47
CA GLY A 103 9.99 -10.85 6.23
C GLY A 103 10.58 -9.54 6.78
N TRP A 104 9.91 -8.43 6.54
CA TRP A 104 10.27 -7.11 7.05
C TRP A 104 9.06 -6.44 7.71
N SER A 105 9.34 -5.69 8.78
CA SER A 105 8.35 -4.82 9.41
C SER A 105 8.35 -3.46 8.72
N GLY A 106 7.16 -2.91 8.48
CA GLY A 106 6.98 -1.58 7.92
C GLY A 106 6.05 -0.73 8.79
N HIS A 107 6.29 0.58 8.72
CA HIS A 107 5.46 1.62 9.31
C HIS A 107 5.21 2.68 8.22
N VAL A 108 3.96 3.09 8.04
CA VAL A 108 3.53 4.10 7.07
C VAL A 108 2.47 5.01 7.67
#